data_AF-A0A660NBX4-F1
#
_entry.id   AF-A0A660NBX4-F1
#
_cell.length_a   1.000
_cell.length_b   1.000
_cell.length_c   1.000
_cell.angle_alpha   90.00
_cell.angle_beta   90.00
_cell.angle_gamma   90.00
#
_symmetry.space_group_name_H-M   'P 1'
#
loop_
_entity.id
_entity.type
_entity.pdbx_description
1 polymer ?
#
loop_
_entity_poly.entity_id
_entity_poly.type
_entity_poly.pdbx_seq_one_letter_code
_entity_poly.pdbx_strand_id
1 'polypeptide(L)'
;MTTQVIKIHPRPETFKQNTEAALADKPLRKSLRTAMDMLMTKRKLVLSDEEELQMLRTLCEHVRQHALSKLPDLLVQLEDNLTRLGVRVHWAETVEEAQQIIYGIMETHKAKLMVKGKSMVSEEIELNHHLESKGMRAVESDLGEFIVQMAGEKPTHIVMPAIHKTKEQVSQLFHDNLGTELTDDVDKLTGFARQALRDIYRTADVGLSGVNFAVAETGTLCLVENEGNGRLSTTVPPVHIAITGIEKVVAKLTDVVPLYSQLPRTAIGQNITTYFNMITGPRRCEELDGPQEMHLVLLDNGRTQAYGEEQMRRTLQCIRCGACMNHCPVYTRVGGAAYGTTYPGPIGEIISPHLMGLEKTRDLPTACTMCGACVEVCPVKIPITEQMQRLRQEAQRSPAEQVAYPIKGQGASYSTGESMAWRVFSGSFGKIKAYRTLGWAATTFRALTPPWQLGWTKNHAPMRPAAKTLHQMMKEKNKRK
;
A
#
# COMPACT_ATOMS: atom_id res chain seq x y z
N MET A 1 7.82 17.67 -28.55
CA MET A 1 8.31 18.02 -27.20
C MET A 1 9.05 16.80 -26.69
N THR A 2 10.34 16.91 -26.40
CA THR A 2 11.15 15.82 -25.86
C THR A 2 10.61 15.45 -24.48
N THR A 3 9.83 14.38 -24.42
CA THR A 3 9.34 13.80 -23.16
C THR A 3 10.58 13.32 -22.41
N GLN A 4 11.02 14.09 -21.43
CA GLN A 4 12.12 13.68 -20.57
C GLN A 4 11.63 12.41 -19.85
N VAL A 5 12.18 11.25 -20.23
CA VAL A 5 11.85 9.98 -19.59
C VAL A 5 12.44 10.04 -18.19
N ILE A 6 11.58 10.36 -17.22
CA ILE A 6 11.98 10.42 -15.82
C ILE A 6 12.18 8.99 -15.34
N LYS A 7 13.44 8.63 -15.06
CA LYS A 7 13.81 7.28 -14.62
C LYS A 7 13.47 7.13 -13.14
N ILE A 8 12.45 6.31 -12.86
CA ILE A 8 12.12 5.91 -11.49
C ILE A 8 12.81 4.58 -11.19
N HIS A 9 13.43 4.49 -10.02
CA HIS A 9 14.06 3.28 -9.55
C HIS A 9 13.08 2.50 -8.65
N PRO A 10 12.77 1.23 -8.95
CA PRO A 10 11.72 0.47 -8.26
C PRO A 10 12.22 -0.12 -6.93
N ARG A 11 12.83 0.72 -6.08
CA ARG A 11 13.42 0.31 -4.80
C ARG A 11 13.17 1.35 -3.71
N PRO A 12 12.77 0.96 -2.49
CA PRO A 12 12.44 1.92 -1.43
C PRO A 12 13.62 2.83 -1.03
N GLU A 13 14.84 2.32 -1.12
CA GLU A 13 16.08 3.04 -0.79
C GLU A 13 16.32 4.25 -1.70
N THR A 14 15.69 4.26 -2.88
CA THR A 14 15.79 5.36 -3.85
C THR A 14 14.68 6.41 -3.69
N PHE A 15 13.87 6.33 -2.63
CA PHE A 15 12.71 7.22 -2.40
C PHE A 15 13.03 8.71 -2.58
N LYS A 16 14.12 9.20 -1.98
CA LYS A 16 14.51 10.62 -2.09
C LYS A 16 14.85 11.02 -3.52
N GLN A 17 15.59 10.19 -4.24
CA GLN A 17 15.96 10.43 -5.65
C GLN A 17 14.72 10.41 -6.54
N ASN A 18 13.85 9.42 -6.36
CA ASN A 18 12.60 9.32 -7.10
C ASN A 18 11.66 10.50 -6.79
N THR A 19 11.67 11.00 -5.55
CA THR A 19 10.89 12.17 -5.14
C THR A 19 11.34 13.43 -5.87
N GLU A 20 12.65 13.69 -5.97
CA GLU A 20 13.17 14.81 -6.74
C GLU A 20 12.73 14.74 -8.20
N ALA A 21 12.82 13.55 -8.79
CA ALA A 21 12.43 13.31 -10.17
C ALA A 21 10.92 13.51 -10.39
N ALA A 22 10.08 12.95 -9.52
CA ALA A 22 8.62 13.11 -9.59
C ALA A 22 8.16 14.56 -9.36
N LEU A 23 8.85 15.32 -8.49
CA LEU A 23 8.52 16.72 -8.25
C LEU A 23 8.82 17.63 -9.45
N ALA A 24 9.77 17.23 -10.30
CA ALA A 24 10.09 17.90 -11.56
C ALA A 24 9.06 17.59 -12.67
N ASP A 25 8.31 16.49 -12.55
CA ASP A 25 7.26 16.09 -13.50
C ASP A 25 5.96 16.90 -13.29
N LYS A 26 5.81 17.99 -14.05
CA LYS A 26 4.62 18.84 -14.01
C LYS A 26 3.35 18.10 -14.50
N PRO A 27 3.37 17.38 -15.65
CA PRO A 27 2.22 16.58 -16.09
C PRO A 27 1.73 15.57 -15.04
N LEU A 28 2.62 14.77 -14.46
CA LEU A 28 2.30 13.79 -13.43
C LEU A 28 1.58 14.45 -12.25
N ARG A 29 2.17 15.52 -11.71
CA ARG A 29 1.60 16.26 -10.57
C ARG A 29 0.22 16.83 -10.86
N LYS A 30 -0.01 17.31 -12.09
CA LYS A 30 -1.33 17.81 -12.50
C LYS A 30 -2.34 16.66 -12.58
N SER A 31 -1.97 15.54 -13.21
CA SER A 31 -2.82 14.36 -13.33
C SER A 31 -3.23 13.81 -11.95
N LEU A 32 -2.25 13.60 -11.08
CA LEU A 32 -2.48 13.11 -9.72
C LEU A 32 -3.42 14.03 -8.94
N ARG A 33 -3.17 15.35 -8.94
CA ARG A 33 -4.06 16.30 -8.26
C ARG A 33 -5.50 16.16 -8.74
N THR A 34 -5.72 16.25 -10.05
CA THR A 34 -7.07 16.16 -10.64
C THR A 34 -7.76 14.86 -10.26
N ALA A 35 -7.04 13.73 -10.34
CA ALA A 35 -7.61 12.42 -10.05
C ALA A 35 -7.94 12.27 -8.55
N MET A 36 -7.04 12.69 -7.66
CA MET A 36 -7.28 12.61 -6.21
C MET A 36 -8.42 13.54 -5.77
N ASP A 37 -8.48 14.78 -6.28
CA ASP A 37 -9.57 15.73 -6.00
C ASP A 37 -10.93 15.17 -6.45
N MET A 38 -10.96 14.50 -7.61
CA MET A 38 -12.16 13.82 -8.11
C MET A 38 -12.60 12.68 -7.18
N LEU A 39 -11.69 11.82 -6.74
CA LEU A 39 -12.00 10.72 -5.81
C LEU A 39 -12.48 11.23 -4.45
N MET A 40 -11.84 12.28 -3.91
CA MET A 40 -12.26 12.94 -2.68
C MET A 40 -13.67 13.53 -2.80
N THR A 41 -13.98 14.17 -3.93
CA THR A 41 -15.30 14.74 -4.21
C THR A 41 -16.37 13.65 -4.29
N LYS A 42 -16.13 12.59 -5.08
CA LYS A 42 -17.09 11.47 -5.21
C LYS A 42 -17.35 10.77 -3.87
N ARG A 43 -16.30 10.54 -3.09
CA ARG A 43 -16.41 9.98 -1.73
C ARG A 43 -17.35 10.83 -0.87
N LYS A 44 -17.15 12.15 -0.83
CA LYS A 44 -17.96 13.07 -0.01
C LYS A 44 -19.42 13.07 -0.43
N LEU A 45 -19.72 12.92 -1.73
CA LEU A 45 -21.09 12.86 -2.23
C LEU A 45 -21.82 11.60 -1.76
N VAL A 46 -21.14 10.45 -1.77
CA VAL A 46 -21.71 9.15 -1.41
C VAL A 46 -21.73 8.90 0.11
N LEU A 47 -20.80 9.49 0.86
CA LEU A 47 -20.73 9.43 2.32
C LEU A 47 -21.07 10.80 2.91
N SER A 48 -22.25 11.32 2.56
CA SER A 48 -22.72 12.66 2.95
C SER A 48 -23.37 12.72 4.33
N ASP A 49 -23.90 11.59 4.81
CA ASP A 49 -24.40 11.43 6.18
C ASP A 49 -23.24 11.12 7.12
N GLU A 50 -22.91 12.08 7.99
CA GLU A 50 -21.80 11.97 8.94
C GLU A 50 -22.10 10.96 10.06
N GLU A 51 -23.36 10.82 10.49
CA GLU A 51 -23.73 9.86 11.53
C GLU A 51 -23.60 8.43 11.00
N GLU A 52 -24.15 8.16 9.81
CA GLU A 52 -23.98 6.87 9.13
C GLU A 52 -22.49 6.55 8.93
N LEU A 53 -21.71 7.54 8.46
CA LEU A 53 -20.28 7.38 8.22
C LEU A 53 -19.54 6.97 9.50
N GLN A 54 -19.74 7.68 10.61
CA GLN A 54 -19.02 7.39 11.86
C GLN A 54 -19.47 6.07 12.49
N MET A 55 -20.76 5.74 12.40
CA MET A 55 -21.29 4.44 12.83
C MET A 55 -20.65 3.29 12.03
N LEU A 56 -20.67 3.37 10.70
CA LEU A 56 -20.08 2.35 9.83
C LEU A 56 -18.58 2.21 10.07
N ARG A 57 -17.85 3.32 10.28
CA ARG A 57 -16.42 3.27 10.57
C ARG A 57 -16.10 2.56 11.88
N THR A 58 -16.91 2.80 12.91
CA THR A 58 -16.78 2.14 14.21
C THR A 58 -17.09 0.65 14.09
N LEU A 59 -18.15 0.29 13.36
CA LEU A 59 -18.48 -1.10 13.10
C LEU A 59 -17.37 -1.82 12.32
N CYS A 60 -16.85 -1.20 11.25
CA CYS A 60 -15.75 -1.73 10.46
C CYS A 60 -14.47 -1.90 11.29
N GLU A 61 -14.15 -0.95 12.16
CA GLU A 61 -13.03 -1.06 13.09
C GLU A 61 -13.19 -2.27 14.01
N HIS A 62 -14.35 -2.41 14.68
CA HIS A 62 -14.63 -3.54 15.58
C HIS A 62 -14.54 -4.88 14.86
N VAL A 63 -15.11 -4.98 13.65
CA VAL A 63 -15.01 -6.20 12.83
C VAL A 63 -13.56 -6.57 12.57
N ARG A 64 -12.73 -5.62 12.14
CA ARG A 64 -11.33 -5.90 11.82
C ARG A 64 -10.50 -6.19 13.07
N GLN A 65 -10.73 -5.48 14.18
CA GLN A 65 -10.05 -5.74 15.45
C GLN A 65 -10.44 -7.09 16.05
N HIS A 66 -11.72 -7.47 15.97
CA HIS A 66 -12.19 -8.79 16.39
C HIS A 66 -11.52 -9.90 15.60
N ALA A 67 -11.53 -9.79 14.26
CA ALA A 67 -10.88 -10.76 13.40
C ALA A 67 -9.39 -10.89 13.72
N LEU A 68 -8.68 -9.76 13.89
CA LEU A 68 -7.26 -9.79 14.25
C LEU A 68 -7.04 -10.37 15.65
N SER A 69 -7.87 -10.07 16.64
CA SER A 69 -7.71 -10.62 18.00
C SER A 69 -7.78 -12.15 18.05
N LYS A 70 -8.42 -12.78 17.07
CA LYS A 70 -8.59 -14.23 16.93
C LYS A 70 -7.91 -14.78 15.67
N LEU A 71 -6.95 -14.06 15.11
CA LEU A 71 -6.39 -14.36 13.80
C LEU A 71 -5.92 -15.83 13.65
N PRO A 72 -5.15 -16.43 14.57
CA PRO A 72 -4.73 -17.82 14.45
C PRO A 72 -5.91 -18.79 14.37
N ASP A 73 -6.87 -18.66 15.28
CA ASP A 73 -8.05 -19.55 15.34
C ASP A 73 -8.93 -19.41 14.08
N LEU A 74 -9.11 -18.18 13.60
CA LEU A 74 -9.91 -17.92 12.40
C LEU A 74 -9.25 -18.45 11.12
N LEU A 75 -7.93 -18.45 11.04
CA LEU A 75 -7.22 -19.03 9.89
C LEU A 75 -7.34 -20.55 9.87
N VAL A 76 -7.22 -21.23 11.02
CA VAL A 76 -7.46 -22.68 11.12
C VAL A 76 -8.91 -23.01 10.78
N GLN A 77 -9.88 -22.25 11.32
CA GLN A 77 -11.29 -22.43 10.97
C GLN A 77 -11.55 -22.22 9.47
N LEU A 78 -10.93 -21.22 8.86
CA LEU A 78 -11.01 -20.96 7.42
C LEU A 78 -10.46 -22.16 6.62
N GLU A 79 -9.28 -22.66 7.01
CA GLU A 79 -8.65 -23.82 6.37
C GLU A 79 -9.53 -25.08 6.46
N ASP A 80 -10.05 -25.40 7.64
CA ASP A 80 -10.93 -26.56 7.85
C ASP A 80 -12.18 -26.48 6.96
N ASN A 81 -12.82 -25.31 6.93
CA ASN A 81 -14.04 -25.11 6.15
C ASN A 81 -13.77 -25.15 4.63
N LEU A 82 -12.67 -24.55 4.17
CA LEU A 82 -12.25 -24.60 2.77
C LEU A 82 -11.88 -26.03 2.33
N THR A 83 -11.14 -26.75 3.17
CA THR A 83 -10.74 -28.14 2.90
C THR A 83 -11.96 -29.05 2.80
N ARG A 84 -12.97 -28.87 3.67
CA ARG A 84 -14.25 -29.58 3.58
C ARG A 84 -14.98 -29.32 2.26
N LEU A 85 -14.80 -28.14 1.67
CA LEU A 85 -15.37 -27.75 0.38
C LEU A 85 -14.51 -28.20 -0.81
N GLY A 86 -13.43 -28.94 -0.59
CA GLY A 86 -12.54 -29.44 -1.65
C GLY A 86 -11.49 -28.43 -2.12
N VAL A 87 -11.28 -27.33 -1.40
CA VAL A 87 -10.20 -26.37 -1.67
C VAL A 87 -8.91 -26.84 -0.99
N ARG A 88 -7.79 -26.78 -1.71
CA ARG A 88 -6.47 -27.07 -1.14
C ARG A 88 -5.86 -25.80 -0.55
N VAL A 89 -5.63 -25.76 0.76
CA VAL A 89 -5.05 -24.60 1.44
C VAL A 89 -3.54 -24.79 1.62
N HIS A 90 -2.79 -23.73 1.32
CA HIS A 90 -1.33 -23.71 1.37
C HIS A 90 -0.89 -22.52 2.22
N TRP A 91 0.02 -22.75 3.16
CA TRP A 91 0.61 -21.72 4.00
C TRP A 91 2.01 -21.40 3.50
N ALA A 92 2.30 -20.11 3.33
CA ALA A 92 3.61 -19.61 2.93
C ALA A 92 4.07 -18.56 3.94
N GLU A 93 5.19 -18.81 4.60
CA GLU A 93 5.82 -17.84 5.48
C GLU A 93 6.54 -16.76 4.65
N THR A 94 7.16 -17.15 3.54
CA THR A 94 7.99 -16.26 2.72
C THR A 94 7.48 -16.09 1.28
N VAL A 95 8.03 -15.09 0.60
CA VAL A 95 7.83 -14.83 -0.84
C VAL A 95 8.22 -16.06 -1.66
N GLU A 96 9.38 -16.65 -1.35
CA GLU A 96 9.95 -17.79 -2.08
C GLU A 96 9.06 -19.03 -1.94
N GLU A 97 8.53 -19.29 -0.74
CA GLU A 97 7.61 -20.41 -0.51
C GLU A 97 6.32 -20.26 -1.32
N ALA A 98 5.71 -19.06 -1.30
CA ALA A 98 4.51 -18.79 -2.10
C ALA A 98 4.77 -18.96 -3.60
N GLN A 99 5.92 -18.47 -4.08
CA GLN A 99 6.35 -18.68 -5.47
C GLN A 99 6.50 -20.17 -5.81
N GLN A 100 7.15 -20.96 -4.95
CA GLN A 100 7.33 -22.40 -5.17
C GLN A 100 6.02 -23.17 -5.15
N ILE A 101 5.08 -22.82 -4.25
CA ILE A 101 3.75 -23.44 -4.20
C ILE A 101 3.01 -23.19 -5.53
N ILE A 102 2.94 -21.94 -5.97
CA ILE A 102 2.22 -21.57 -7.21
C ILE A 102 2.88 -22.20 -8.43
N TYR A 103 4.21 -22.17 -8.50
CA TYR A 103 4.97 -22.81 -9.56
C TYR A 103 4.75 -24.34 -9.59
N GLY A 104 4.74 -25.00 -8.44
CA GLY A 104 4.48 -26.44 -8.33
C GLY A 104 3.08 -26.83 -8.79
N ILE A 105 2.07 -26.01 -8.49
CA ILE A 105 0.70 -26.18 -9.02
C ILE A 105 0.72 -26.05 -10.56
N MET A 106 1.34 -24.99 -11.08
CA MET A 106 1.49 -24.79 -12.53
C MET A 106 2.18 -25.97 -13.22
N GLU A 107 3.28 -26.49 -12.68
CA GLU A 107 4.00 -27.65 -13.22
C GLU A 107 3.16 -28.93 -13.21
N THR A 108 2.44 -29.18 -12.12
CA THR A 108 1.57 -30.36 -11.98
C THR A 108 0.53 -30.42 -13.09
N HIS A 109 -0.04 -29.27 -13.46
CA HIS A 109 -1.00 -29.15 -14.56
C HIS A 109 -0.35 -28.97 -15.94
N LYS A 110 0.99 -28.96 -16.03
CA LYS A 110 1.75 -28.65 -17.26
C LYS A 110 1.31 -27.32 -17.89
N ALA A 111 0.90 -26.38 -17.03
CA ALA A 111 0.34 -25.10 -17.42
C ALA A 111 1.42 -24.18 -18.00
N LYS A 112 1.08 -23.48 -19.08
CA LYS A 112 1.95 -22.50 -19.74
C LYS A 112 1.43 -21.08 -19.60
N LEU A 113 0.13 -20.92 -19.43
CA LEU A 113 -0.53 -19.61 -19.37
C LEU A 113 -1.39 -19.49 -18.10
N MET A 114 -1.05 -18.50 -17.29
CA MET A 114 -1.88 -18.02 -16.18
C MET A 114 -2.55 -16.70 -16.57
N VAL A 115 -3.87 -16.61 -16.38
CA VAL A 115 -4.59 -15.33 -16.39
C VAL A 115 -4.82 -14.88 -14.95
N LYS A 116 -4.54 -13.61 -14.66
CA LYS A 116 -4.54 -13.08 -13.31
C LYS A 116 -5.47 -11.89 -13.19
N GLY A 117 -6.46 -12.01 -12.30
CA GLY A 117 -7.13 -10.86 -11.74
C GLY A 117 -6.21 -10.08 -10.81
N LYS A 118 -6.59 -8.84 -10.53
CA LYS A 118 -5.81 -7.94 -9.68
C LYS A 118 -5.52 -8.53 -8.29
N SER A 119 -4.24 -8.60 -7.93
CA SER A 119 -3.81 -9.01 -6.60
C SER A 119 -2.51 -8.34 -6.17
N MET A 120 -2.61 -7.45 -5.18
CA MET A 120 -1.43 -6.83 -4.55
C MET A 120 -0.47 -7.86 -3.95
N VAL A 121 -0.98 -9.02 -3.51
CA VAL A 121 -0.14 -10.07 -2.93
C VAL A 121 0.65 -10.80 -4.02
N SER A 122 0.08 -10.95 -5.22
CA SER A 122 0.84 -11.47 -6.35
C SER A 122 1.95 -10.52 -6.83
N GLU A 123 1.71 -9.20 -6.71
CA GLU A 123 2.73 -8.17 -6.94
C GLU A 123 3.81 -8.15 -5.85
N GLU A 124 3.42 -8.37 -4.58
CA GLU A 124 4.33 -8.45 -3.43
C GLU A 124 5.37 -9.57 -3.58
N ILE A 125 4.97 -10.68 -4.22
CA ILE A 125 5.85 -11.81 -4.50
C ILE A 125 6.47 -11.76 -5.90
N GLU A 126 6.28 -10.68 -6.67
CA GLU A 126 6.81 -10.52 -8.04
C GLU A 126 6.48 -11.73 -8.94
N LEU A 127 5.26 -12.28 -8.82
CA LEU A 127 4.90 -13.59 -9.38
C LEU A 127 5.12 -13.66 -10.90
N ASN A 128 4.84 -12.58 -11.62
CA ASN A 128 4.94 -12.55 -13.08
C ASN A 128 6.38 -12.78 -13.53
N HIS A 129 7.34 -12.09 -12.92
CA HIS A 129 8.77 -12.26 -13.19
C HIS A 129 9.27 -13.65 -12.79
N HIS A 130 8.77 -14.18 -11.67
CA HIS A 130 9.13 -15.53 -11.23
C HIS A 130 8.70 -16.59 -12.26
N LEU A 131 7.43 -16.56 -12.68
CA LEU A 131 6.89 -17.51 -13.66
C LEU A 131 7.56 -17.34 -15.04
N GLU A 132 7.82 -16.10 -15.46
CA GLU A 132 8.54 -15.83 -16.72
C GLU A 132 9.95 -16.43 -16.71
N SER A 133 10.68 -16.33 -15.59
CA SER A 133 12.01 -16.96 -15.44
C SER A 133 11.98 -18.49 -15.53
N LYS A 134 10.81 -19.09 -15.37
CA LYS A 134 10.54 -20.53 -15.50
C LYS A 134 9.91 -20.91 -16.85
N GLY A 135 9.80 -19.95 -17.79
CA GLY A 135 9.21 -20.18 -19.11
C GLY A 135 7.68 -20.28 -19.13
N MET A 136 7.02 -19.83 -18.06
CA MET A 136 5.55 -19.72 -17.98
C MET A 136 5.13 -18.27 -18.13
N ARG A 137 3.96 -18.02 -18.71
CA ARG A 137 3.45 -16.66 -18.91
C ARG A 137 2.29 -16.37 -17.97
N ALA A 138 2.40 -15.28 -17.22
CA ALA A 138 1.31 -14.71 -16.44
C ALA A 138 0.83 -13.41 -17.09
N VAL A 139 -0.49 -13.27 -17.29
CA VAL A 139 -1.07 -12.07 -17.91
C VAL A 139 -2.11 -11.45 -16.99
N GLU A 140 -1.94 -10.17 -16.69
CA GLU A 140 -2.89 -9.39 -15.92
C GLU A 140 -4.17 -9.11 -16.72
N SER A 141 -5.30 -9.21 -16.04
CA SER A 141 -6.63 -9.15 -16.64
C SER A 141 -7.41 -7.89 -16.27
N ASP A 142 -6.97 -7.17 -15.23
CA ASP A 142 -7.41 -5.81 -14.90
C ASP A 142 -6.85 -4.84 -15.92
N LEU A 143 -7.70 -3.97 -16.48
CA LEU A 143 -7.28 -3.08 -17.57
C LEU A 143 -6.06 -2.24 -17.20
N GLY A 144 -6.05 -1.70 -15.97
CA GLY A 144 -4.95 -0.88 -15.52
C GLY A 144 -3.67 -1.70 -15.29
N GLU A 145 -3.78 -2.88 -14.67
CA GLU A 145 -2.65 -3.80 -14.48
C GLU A 145 -2.08 -4.28 -15.83
N PHE A 146 -2.95 -4.58 -16.79
CA PHE A 146 -2.57 -4.99 -18.14
C PHE A 146 -1.80 -3.89 -18.89
N ILE A 147 -2.25 -2.63 -18.77
CA ILE A 147 -1.55 -1.46 -19.34
C ILE A 147 -0.14 -1.32 -18.76
N VAL A 148 0.01 -1.40 -17.42
CA VAL A 148 1.33 -1.24 -16.79
C VAL A 148 2.24 -2.44 -17.05
N GLN A 149 1.68 -3.65 -17.14
CA GLN A 149 2.41 -4.85 -17.54
C GLN A 149 3.01 -4.70 -18.94
N MET A 150 2.22 -4.27 -19.93
CA MET A 150 2.72 -4.01 -21.29
C MET A 150 3.78 -2.90 -21.33
N ALA A 151 3.67 -1.91 -20.44
CA ALA A 151 4.67 -0.86 -20.31
C ALA A 151 5.97 -1.32 -19.61
N GLY A 152 6.00 -2.51 -19.02
CA GLY A 152 7.12 -2.96 -18.17
C GLY A 152 7.27 -2.11 -16.90
N GLU A 153 6.16 -1.57 -16.40
CA GLU A 153 6.11 -0.67 -15.25
C GLU A 153 5.39 -1.32 -14.06
N LYS A 154 5.62 -0.78 -12.86
CA LYS A 154 4.89 -1.18 -11.65
C LYS A 154 3.64 -0.31 -11.44
N PRO A 155 2.59 -0.88 -10.81
CA PRO A 155 1.40 -0.13 -10.41
C PRO A 155 1.74 1.05 -9.51
N THR A 156 1.09 2.20 -9.75
CA THR A 156 1.32 3.40 -8.92
C THR A 156 0.20 3.69 -7.95
N HIS A 157 -0.97 3.05 -8.07
CA HIS A 157 -2.08 3.19 -7.12
C HIS A 157 -2.79 1.86 -6.89
N ILE A 158 -3.10 1.55 -5.62
CA ILE A 158 -3.71 0.26 -5.22
C ILE A 158 -5.04 -0.01 -5.92
N VAL A 159 -5.82 1.02 -6.25
CA VAL A 159 -7.12 0.88 -6.93
C VAL A 159 -7.05 1.19 -8.43
N MET A 160 -6.11 2.04 -8.87
CA MET A 160 -6.07 2.61 -10.23
C MET A 160 -4.63 2.54 -10.75
N PRO A 161 -4.12 1.35 -11.08
CA PRO A 161 -2.68 1.09 -11.18
C PRO A 161 -1.99 1.92 -12.29
N ALA A 162 -2.70 2.23 -13.38
CA ALA A 162 -2.25 3.05 -14.50
C ALA A 162 -2.62 4.55 -14.40
N ILE A 163 -2.93 5.08 -13.22
CA ILE A 163 -3.40 6.48 -13.04
C ILE A 163 -2.41 7.55 -13.55
N HIS A 164 -1.13 7.20 -13.70
CA HIS A 164 -0.08 8.06 -14.23
C HIS A 164 -0.02 8.09 -15.76
N LYS A 165 -0.76 7.22 -16.47
CA LYS A 165 -0.80 7.15 -17.93
C LYS A 165 -1.93 8.00 -18.51
N THR A 166 -1.63 8.73 -19.58
CA THR A 166 -2.67 9.41 -20.37
C THR A 166 -3.29 8.47 -21.40
N LYS A 167 -4.49 8.81 -21.90
CA LYS A 167 -5.18 8.01 -22.92
C LYS A 167 -4.35 7.87 -24.21
N GLU A 168 -3.59 8.88 -24.58
CA GLU A 168 -2.70 8.87 -25.75
C GLU A 168 -1.53 7.90 -25.56
N GLN A 169 -0.95 7.85 -24.36
CA GLN A 169 0.10 6.89 -24.03
C GLN A 169 -0.43 5.45 -24.05
N VAL A 170 -1.64 5.23 -23.54
CA VAL A 170 -2.31 3.92 -23.60
C VAL A 170 -2.57 3.51 -25.05
N SER A 171 -3.06 4.43 -25.88
CA SER A 171 -3.29 4.21 -27.31
C SER A 171 -2.02 3.77 -28.04
N GLN A 172 -0.90 4.45 -27.78
CA GLN A 172 0.39 4.07 -28.34
C GLN A 172 0.83 2.69 -27.87
N LEU A 173 0.69 2.37 -26.58
CA LEU A 173 1.03 1.04 -26.05
C LEU A 173 0.21 -0.07 -26.71
N PHE A 174 -1.09 0.13 -26.92
CA PHE A 174 -1.93 -0.85 -27.60
C PHE A 174 -1.59 -0.98 -29.09
N HIS A 175 -1.25 0.13 -29.76
CA HIS A 175 -0.76 0.06 -31.14
C HIS A 175 0.53 -0.77 -31.24
N ASP A 176 1.51 -0.49 -30.38
CA ASP A 176 2.82 -1.13 -30.43
C ASP A 176 2.78 -2.62 -30.04
N ASN A 177 1.93 -3.00 -29.08
CA ASN A 177 1.89 -4.37 -28.55
C ASN A 177 0.76 -5.24 -29.11
N LEU A 178 -0.34 -4.64 -29.56
CA LEU A 178 -1.55 -5.34 -30.01
C LEU A 178 -1.90 -5.04 -31.48
N GLY A 179 -1.23 -4.08 -32.12
CA GLY A 179 -1.48 -3.71 -33.53
C GLY A 179 -2.80 -2.96 -33.76
N THR A 180 -3.35 -2.30 -32.74
CA THR A 180 -4.62 -1.58 -32.82
C THR A 180 -4.49 -0.23 -33.55
N GLU A 181 -5.60 0.33 -34.04
CA GLU A 181 -5.57 1.72 -34.53
C GLU A 181 -5.28 2.71 -33.39
N LEU A 182 -4.54 3.79 -33.71
CA LEU A 182 -4.37 4.90 -32.78
C LEU A 182 -5.69 5.65 -32.65
N THR A 183 -6.16 5.79 -31.42
CA THR A 183 -7.40 6.50 -31.09
C THR A 183 -7.29 7.20 -29.73
N ASP A 184 -8.02 8.29 -29.55
CA ASP A 184 -8.16 8.97 -28.27
C ASP A 184 -9.54 8.73 -27.63
N ASP A 185 -10.33 7.82 -28.21
CA ASP A 185 -11.62 7.36 -27.72
C ASP A 185 -11.43 6.24 -26.67
N VAL A 186 -11.86 6.52 -25.43
CA VAL A 186 -11.69 5.62 -24.28
C VAL A 186 -12.52 4.34 -24.43
N ASP A 187 -13.69 4.42 -25.06
CA ASP A 187 -14.55 3.25 -25.26
C ASP A 187 -13.92 2.27 -26.26
N LYS A 188 -13.31 2.80 -27.33
CA LYS A 188 -12.53 2.00 -28.28
C LYS A 188 -11.32 1.34 -27.62
N LEU A 189 -10.53 2.09 -26.85
CA LEU A 189 -9.38 1.54 -26.12
C LEU A 189 -9.80 0.39 -25.20
N THR A 190 -10.88 0.57 -24.44
CA THR A 190 -11.43 -0.47 -23.57
C THR A 190 -11.89 -1.69 -24.38
N GLY A 191 -12.49 -1.47 -25.56
CA GLY A 191 -12.86 -2.51 -26.51
C GLY A 191 -11.66 -3.34 -27.00
N PHE A 192 -10.54 -2.69 -27.34
CA PHE A 192 -9.32 -3.36 -27.76
C PHE A 192 -8.75 -4.26 -26.68
N ALA A 193 -8.64 -3.76 -25.45
CA ALA A 193 -8.18 -4.54 -24.31
C ALA A 193 -9.09 -5.75 -24.05
N ARG A 194 -10.42 -5.54 -24.11
CA ARG A 194 -11.40 -6.63 -23.97
C ARG A 194 -11.25 -7.70 -25.03
N GLN A 195 -10.97 -7.33 -26.28
CA GLN A 195 -10.75 -8.27 -27.37
C GLN A 195 -9.46 -9.07 -27.14
N ALA A 196 -8.37 -8.40 -26.79
CA ALA A 196 -7.08 -9.05 -26.51
C ALA A 196 -7.18 -10.05 -25.34
N LEU A 197 -7.84 -9.67 -24.24
CA LEU A 197 -7.98 -10.52 -23.06
C LEU A 197 -8.94 -11.70 -23.28
N ARG A 198 -9.89 -11.61 -24.23
CA ARG A 198 -10.90 -12.66 -24.46
C ARG A 198 -10.27 -14.01 -24.78
N ASP A 199 -9.28 -14.02 -25.67
CA ASP A 199 -8.57 -15.25 -26.04
C ASP A 199 -7.68 -15.77 -24.91
N ILE A 200 -7.11 -14.87 -24.11
CA ILE A 200 -6.31 -15.23 -22.94
C ILE A 200 -7.18 -15.99 -21.92
N TYR A 201 -8.36 -15.48 -21.55
CA TYR A 201 -9.24 -16.20 -20.62
C TYR A 201 -9.61 -17.59 -21.14
N ARG A 202 -9.89 -17.72 -22.44
CA ARG A 202 -10.31 -18.98 -23.07
C ARG A 202 -9.20 -20.03 -23.11
N THR A 203 -7.94 -19.60 -23.19
CA THR A 203 -6.79 -20.47 -23.40
C THR A 203 -5.88 -20.62 -22.17
N ALA A 204 -6.16 -19.87 -21.10
CA ALA A 204 -5.41 -19.97 -19.86
C ALA A 204 -5.66 -21.31 -19.16
N ASP A 205 -4.57 -21.93 -18.71
CA ASP A 205 -4.59 -23.20 -17.99
C ASP A 205 -4.95 -22.99 -16.51
N VAL A 206 -4.54 -21.84 -15.96
CA VAL A 206 -4.72 -21.47 -14.56
C VAL A 206 -5.22 -20.03 -14.45
N GLY A 207 -6.16 -19.83 -13.55
CA GLY A 207 -6.67 -18.54 -13.14
C GLY A 207 -6.16 -18.15 -11.77
N LEU A 208 -5.77 -16.90 -11.58
CA LEU A 208 -5.40 -16.38 -10.25
C LEU A 208 -6.25 -15.19 -9.87
N SER A 209 -6.62 -15.10 -8.59
CA SER A 209 -7.27 -13.92 -8.03
C SER A 209 -6.69 -13.53 -6.67
N GLY A 210 -6.83 -12.25 -6.33
CA GLY A 210 -6.72 -11.81 -4.94
C GLY A 210 -7.96 -12.20 -4.12
N VAL A 211 -7.95 -11.84 -2.84
CA VAL A 211 -9.11 -11.96 -1.94
C VAL A 211 -9.28 -10.65 -1.17
N ASN A 212 -10.48 -10.08 -1.20
CA ASN A 212 -10.80 -8.88 -0.41
C ASN A 212 -11.15 -9.25 1.03
N PHE A 213 -11.94 -10.31 1.21
CA PHE A 213 -12.35 -10.85 2.51
C PHE A 213 -12.39 -12.39 2.44
N ALA A 214 -11.77 -13.08 3.39
CA ALA A 214 -11.89 -14.53 3.54
C ALA A 214 -12.78 -14.83 4.75
N VAL A 215 -13.95 -15.43 4.53
CA VAL A 215 -14.94 -15.69 5.58
C VAL A 215 -14.64 -17.03 6.23
N ALA A 216 -14.16 -17.00 7.48
CA ALA A 216 -13.79 -18.20 8.22
C ALA A 216 -14.99 -19.12 8.45
N GLU A 217 -16.14 -18.58 8.89
CA GLU A 217 -17.36 -19.34 9.21
C GLU A 217 -17.84 -20.25 8.06
N THR A 218 -17.81 -19.76 6.82
CA THR A 218 -18.38 -20.45 5.67
C THR A 218 -17.35 -21.05 4.71
N GLY A 219 -16.07 -20.71 4.85
CA GLY A 219 -15.06 -21.06 3.85
C GLY A 219 -15.30 -20.36 2.51
N THR A 220 -15.68 -19.07 2.55
CA THR A 220 -16.00 -18.28 1.34
C THR A 220 -14.96 -17.21 1.10
N LEU A 221 -14.46 -17.11 -0.14
CA LEU A 221 -13.57 -16.04 -0.57
C LEU A 221 -14.36 -14.98 -1.32
N CYS A 222 -14.30 -13.73 -0.86
CA CYS A 222 -14.97 -12.60 -1.48
C CYS A 222 -14.00 -11.79 -2.35
N LEU A 223 -14.42 -11.51 -3.59
CA LEU A 223 -13.69 -10.68 -4.55
C LEU A 223 -14.58 -9.53 -5.05
N VAL A 224 -14.05 -8.32 -4.95
CA VAL A 224 -14.73 -7.07 -5.32
C VAL A 224 -14.14 -6.53 -6.62
N GLU A 225 -14.96 -6.29 -7.64
CA GLU A 225 -14.47 -5.78 -8.93
C GLU A 225 -15.54 -5.00 -9.72
N ASN A 226 -15.10 -4.26 -10.75
CA ASN A 226 -15.99 -3.49 -11.62
C ASN A 226 -15.95 -3.93 -13.10
N GLU A 227 -15.04 -4.80 -13.48
CA GLU A 227 -14.73 -5.12 -14.88
C GLU A 227 -15.20 -6.51 -15.32
N GLY A 228 -15.47 -7.41 -14.36
CA GLY A 228 -15.85 -8.81 -14.61
C GLY A 228 -14.65 -9.71 -14.95
N ASN A 229 -13.44 -9.15 -14.94
CA ASN A 229 -12.18 -9.84 -15.20
C ASN A 229 -11.84 -10.86 -14.10
N GLY A 230 -12.21 -10.56 -12.86
CA GLY A 230 -12.02 -11.40 -11.69
C GLY A 230 -12.86 -12.65 -11.81
N ARG A 231 -14.16 -12.49 -12.08
CA ARG A 231 -15.07 -13.60 -12.35
C ARG A 231 -14.49 -14.51 -13.44
N LEU A 232 -14.13 -13.95 -14.60
CA LEU A 232 -13.55 -14.74 -15.69
C LEU A 232 -12.26 -15.46 -15.30
N SER A 233 -11.38 -14.81 -14.53
CA SER A 233 -10.14 -15.43 -14.03
C SER A 233 -10.41 -16.52 -12.99
N THR A 234 -11.53 -16.47 -12.27
CA THR A 234 -11.87 -17.48 -11.25
C THR A 234 -12.76 -18.61 -11.75
N THR A 235 -13.46 -18.45 -12.87
CA THR A 235 -14.46 -19.43 -13.34
C THR A 235 -14.14 -20.08 -14.68
N VAL A 236 -13.34 -19.45 -15.55
CA VAL A 236 -13.06 -19.98 -16.90
C VAL A 236 -11.90 -20.99 -16.90
N PRO A 237 -10.73 -20.70 -16.29
CA PRO A 237 -9.66 -21.69 -16.24
C PRO A 237 -10.04 -22.90 -15.39
N PRO A 238 -9.56 -24.11 -15.74
CA PRO A 238 -9.88 -25.34 -15.01
C PRO A 238 -9.28 -25.36 -13.59
N VAL A 239 -8.23 -24.58 -13.32
CA VAL A 239 -7.60 -24.47 -12.01
C VAL A 239 -7.66 -23.02 -11.54
N HIS A 240 -8.14 -22.80 -10.32
CA HIS A 240 -8.16 -21.48 -9.69
C HIS A 240 -7.22 -21.43 -8.49
N ILE A 241 -6.30 -20.46 -8.48
CA ILE A 241 -5.44 -20.15 -7.34
C ILE A 241 -5.87 -18.81 -6.76
N ALA A 242 -6.42 -18.80 -5.54
CA ALA A 242 -6.58 -17.59 -4.77
C ALA A 242 -5.32 -17.33 -3.93
N ILE A 243 -4.85 -16.07 -3.88
CA ILE A 243 -3.73 -15.67 -3.01
C ILE A 243 -4.13 -14.50 -2.13
N THR A 244 -3.79 -14.57 -0.84
CA THR A 244 -4.08 -13.51 0.12
C THR A 244 -3.06 -13.46 1.24
N GLY A 245 -2.91 -12.27 1.83
CA GLY A 245 -2.26 -12.15 3.12
C GLY A 245 -3.14 -12.73 4.22
N ILE A 246 -2.51 -13.28 5.27
CA ILE A 246 -3.21 -13.89 6.41
C ILE A 246 -4.18 -12.92 7.10
N GLU A 247 -3.96 -11.60 7.01
CA GLU A 247 -4.79 -10.62 7.70
C GLU A 247 -6.22 -10.51 7.14
N LYS A 248 -6.48 -11.02 5.93
CA LYS A 248 -7.74 -10.77 5.21
C LYS A 248 -8.95 -11.56 5.71
N VAL A 249 -8.76 -12.42 6.70
CA VAL A 249 -9.84 -13.19 7.30
C VAL A 249 -10.84 -12.30 8.04
N VAL A 250 -12.11 -12.69 8.02
CA VAL A 250 -13.21 -12.18 8.85
C VAL A 250 -13.93 -13.38 9.48
N ALA A 251 -14.52 -13.19 10.65
CA ALA A 251 -15.11 -14.29 11.39
C ALA A 251 -16.39 -14.81 10.70
N LYS A 252 -17.34 -13.90 10.42
CA LYS A 252 -18.67 -14.25 9.93
C LYS A 252 -18.98 -13.63 8.57
N LEU A 253 -19.90 -14.23 7.82
CA LEU A 253 -20.32 -13.66 6.53
C LEU A 253 -20.94 -12.26 6.70
N THR A 254 -21.69 -12.05 7.79
CA THR A 254 -22.29 -10.76 8.13
C THR A 254 -21.27 -9.64 8.35
N ASP A 255 -20.03 -9.99 8.71
CA ASP A 255 -18.95 -9.02 8.93
C ASP A 255 -18.48 -8.38 7.60
N VAL A 256 -18.76 -9.04 6.48
CA VAL A 256 -18.43 -8.55 5.14
C VAL A 256 -19.29 -7.35 4.76
N VAL A 257 -20.57 -7.33 5.16
CA VAL A 257 -21.54 -6.28 4.78
C VAL A 257 -21.05 -4.87 5.12
N PRO A 258 -20.67 -4.54 6.38
CA PRO A 258 -20.18 -3.20 6.69
C PRO A 258 -18.85 -2.87 5.98
N LEU A 259 -17.92 -3.83 5.89
CA LEU A 259 -16.63 -3.62 5.22
C LEU A 259 -16.82 -3.35 3.72
N TYR A 260 -17.68 -4.13 3.06
CA TYR A 260 -18.03 -3.97 1.66
C TYR A 260 -18.84 -2.69 1.42
N SER A 261 -19.73 -2.28 2.31
CA SER A 261 -20.41 -0.97 2.21
C SER A 261 -19.39 0.17 2.18
N GLN A 262 -18.36 0.12 3.02
CA GLN A 262 -17.35 1.17 3.09
C GLN A 262 -16.35 1.14 1.92
N LEU A 263 -15.96 -0.04 1.44
CA LEU A 263 -14.86 -0.21 0.48
C LEU A 263 -15.02 0.59 -0.82
N PRO A 264 -16.07 0.42 -1.64
CA PRO A 264 -16.22 1.13 -2.91
C PRO A 264 -16.59 2.61 -2.71
N ARG A 265 -17.37 2.92 -1.67
CA ARG A 265 -17.74 4.29 -1.30
C ARG A 265 -16.50 5.11 -0.95
N THR A 266 -15.56 4.49 -0.25
CA THR A 266 -14.28 5.08 0.12
C THR A 266 -13.31 5.13 -1.06
N ALA A 267 -13.20 4.06 -1.84
CA ALA A 267 -12.14 3.90 -2.84
C ALA A 267 -12.37 4.78 -4.07
N ILE A 268 -13.57 4.71 -4.63
CA ILE A 268 -13.94 5.32 -5.93
C ILE A 268 -15.22 6.13 -5.87
N GLY A 269 -15.85 6.23 -4.70
CA GLY A 269 -17.10 6.95 -4.51
C GLY A 269 -18.28 6.31 -5.24
N GLN A 270 -18.38 4.98 -5.19
CA GLN A 270 -19.52 4.21 -5.68
C GLN A 270 -20.27 3.57 -4.50
N ASN A 271 -21.60 3.55 -4.55
CA ASN A 271 -22.42 2.90 -3.52
C ASN A 271 -22.18 1.39 -3.43
N ILE A 272 -21.95 0.76 -4.58
CA ILE A 272 -21.70 -0.67 -4.77
C ILE A 272 -20.87 -0.85 -6.05
N THR A 273 -20.06 -1.90 -6.14
CA THR A 273 -19.36 -2.26 -7.39
C THR A 273 -20.28 -3.01 -8.36
N THR A 274 -19.87 -3.09 -9.62
CA THR A 274 -20.61 -3.85 -10.66
C THR A 274 -20.71 -5.34 -10.30
N TYR A 275 -19.65 -5.91 -9.72
CA TYR A 275 -19.63 -7.31 -9.31
C TYR A 275 -19.13 -7.47 -7.88
N PHE A 276 -19.73 -8.43 -7.19
CA PHE A 276 -19.30 -8.94 -5.90
C PHE A 276 -19.34 -10.47 -5.96
N ASN A 277 -18.17 -11.09 -6.07
CA ASN A 277 -18.06 -12.54 -6.24
C ASN A 277 -17.87 -13.20 -4.88
N MET A 278 -18.63 -14.24 -4.60
CA MET A 278 -18.50 -15.09 -3.42
C MET A 278 -18.17 -16.51 -3.86
N ILE A 279 -16.92 -16.92 -3.67
CA ILE A 279 -16.37 -18.18 -4.20
C ILE A 279 -16.28 -19.17 -3.04
N THR A 280 -17.03 -20.27 -3.11
CA THR A 280 -17.18 -21.26 -2.01
C THR A 280 -16.88 -22.66 -2.53
N GLY A 281 -15.63 -22.86 -2.95
CA GLY A 281 -15.13 -24.13 -3.48
C GLY A 281 -15.02 -24.17 -5.01
N PRO A 282 -14.40 -25.26 -5.54
CA PRO A 282 -14.42 -25.56 -6.97
C PRO A 282 -15.83 -25.95 -7.45
N ARG A 283 -15.97 -26.08 -8.77
CA ARG A 283 -17.19 -26.50 -9.44
C ARG A 283 -17.71 -27.85 -8.94
N ARG A 284 -18.99 -27.92 -8.63
CA ARG A 284 -19.72 -29.13 -8.22
C ARG A 284 -20.20 -29.93 -9.43
N CYS A 285 -20.60 -31.18 -9.23
CA CYS A 285 -20.98 -32.09 -10.32
C CYS A 285 -22.15 -31.57 -11.16
N GLU A 286 -23.12 -30.90 -10.55
CA GLU A 286 -24.30 -30.32 -11.21
C GLU A 286 -24.06 -28.94 -11.85
N GLU A 287 -22.91 -28.32 -11.61
CA GLU A 287 -22.58 -26.99 -12.11
C GLU A 287 -21.93 -27.07 -13.51
N LEU A 288 -22.36 -26.19 -14.42
CA LEU A 288 -21.89 -26.21 -15.81
C LEU A 288 -20.52 -25.49 -15.98
N ASP A 289 -20.26 -24.49 -15.14
CA ASP A 289 -19.08 -23.63 -15.19
C ASP A 289 -18.36 -23.55 -13.83
N GLY A 290 -17.08 -23.17 -13.86
CA GLY A 290 -16.22 -23.08 -12.68
C GLY A 290 -14.97 -23.96 -12.74
N PRO A 291 -13.99 -23.69 -11.86
CA PRO A 291 -12.73 -24.42 -11.86
C PRO A 291 -12.95 -25.84 -11.31
N GLN A 292 -12.27 -26.81 -11.89
CA GLN A 292 -12.28 -28.20 -11.42
C GLN A 292 -11.44 -28.38 -10.15
N GLU A 293 -10.44 -27.52 -9.97
CA GLU A 293 -9.54 -27.54 -8.82
C GLU A 293 -9.36 -26.11 -8.29
N MET A 294 -9.36 -25.96 -6.97
CA MET A 294 -9.21 -24.66 -6.31
C MET A 294 -8.15 -24.73 -5.20
N HIS A 295 -7.28 -23.73 -5.17
CA HIS A 295 -6.24 -23.55 -4.16
C HIS A 295 -6.38 -22.20 -3.47
N LEU A 296 -6.03 -22.14 -2.19
CA LEU A 296 -5.79 -20.90 -1.45
C LEU A 296 -4.35 -20.86 -0.96
N VAL A 297 -3.61 -19.80 -1.30
CA VAL A 297 -2.28 -19.51 -0.75
C VAL A 297 -2.40 -18.39 0.28
N LEU A 298 -2.15 -18.72 1.54
CA LEU A 298 -2.08 -17.80 2.68
C LEU A 298 -0.63 -17.34 2.88
N LEU A 299 -0.36 -16.06 2.69
CA LEU A 299 0.97 -15.46 2.82
C LEU A 299 1.12 -14.69 4.13
N ASP A 300 2.16 -15.03 4.91
CA ASP A 300 2.60 -14.21 6.05
C ASP A 300 3.46 -13.02 5.60
N ASN A 301 4.67 -13.30 5.08
CA ASN A 301 5.67 -12.31 4.68
C ASN A 301 5.87 -11.17 5.70
N GLY A 302 5.95 -11.48 7.00
CA GLY A 302 6.18 -10.50 8.06
C GLY A 302 4.90 -9.93 8.69
N ARG A 303 3.71 -10.38 8.28
CA ARG A 303 2.43 -10.02 8.93
C ARG A 303 2.36 -10.52 10.37
N THR A 304 2.96 -11.67 10.67
CA THR A 304 3.03 -12.24 12.03
C THR A 304 3.88 -11.37 12.96
N GLN A 305 4.95 -10.74 12.44
CA GLN A 305 5.70 -9.73 13.20
C GLN A 305 4.81 -8.52 13.54
N ALA A 306 4.10 -7.98 12.56
CA ALA A 306 3.16 -6.87 12.79
C ALA A 306 2.05 -7.28 13.77
N TYR A 307 1.58 -8.53 13.71
CA TYR A 307 0.57 -9.08 14.59
C TYR A 307 1.03 -9.19 16.06
N GLY A 308 2.33 -9.34 16.32
CA GLY A 308 2.86 -9.60 17.66
C GLY A 308 2.53 -8.53 18.72
N GLU A 309 2.53 -7.25 18.33
CA GLU A 309 2.25 -6.12 19.23
C GLU A 309 0.94 -5.41 18.84
N GLU A 310 0.10 -5.05 19.81
CA GLU A 310 -1.20 -4.41 19.56
C GLU A 310 -1.10 -3.16 18.67
N GLN A 311 -0.11 -2.29 18.92
CA GLN A 311 0.05 -1.04 18.15
C GLN A 311 0.35 -1.31 16.68
N MET A 312 1.24 -2.27 16.38
CA MET A 312 1.59 -2.64 15.00
C MET A 312 0.52 -3.50 14.34
N ARG A 313 -0.20 -4.31 15.12
CA ARG A 313 -1.29 -5.18 14.66
C ARG A 313 -2.38 -4.39 13.95
N ARG A 314 -2.63 -3.14 14.35
CA ARG A 314 -3.61 -2.25 13.70
C ARG A 314 -3.31 -1.99 12.22
N THR A 315 -2.06 -2.16 11.76
CA THR A 315 -1.68 -2.07 10.34
C THR A 315 -2.46 -3.09 9.49
N LEU A 316 -2.71 -4.27 10.08
CA LEU A 316 -3.37 -5.41 9.44
C LEU A 316 -4.91 -5.23 9.31
N GLN A 317 -5.48 -4.16 9.86
CA GLN A 317 -6.91 -3.86 9.71
C GLN A 317 -7.27 -3.48 8.26
N CYS A 318 -6.28 -3.12 7.44
CA CYS A 318 -6.48 -2.50 6.14
C CYS A 318 -7.30 -3.33 5.13
N ILE A 319 -8.39 -2.74 4.65
CA ILE A 319 -9.23 -3.30 3.57
C ILE A 319 -8.77 -2.87 2.16
N ARG A 320 -7.59 -2.24 2.05
CA ARG A 320 -6.94 -1.84 0.77
C ARG A 320 -7.79 -0.90 -0.11
N CYS A 321 -8.55 -0.01 0.52
CA CYS A 321 -9.43 0.91 -0.18
C CYS A 321 -8.76 2.16 -0.78
N GLY A 322 -7.48 2.43 -0.49
CA GLY A 322 -6.73 3.56 -1.07
C GLY A 322 -7.04 4.96 -0.50
N ALA A 323 -8.01 5.11 0.41
CA ALA A 323 -8.43 6.42 0.96
C ALA A 323 -7.27 7.28 1.49
N CYS A 324 -6.36 6.63 2.22
CA CYS A 324 -5.21 7.28 2.83
C CYS A 324 -4.25 7.87 1.77
N MET A 325 -4.15 7.25 0.60
CA MET A 325 -3.33 7.73 -0.51
C MET A 325 -3.98 8.95 -1.14
N ASN A 326 -5.30 8.90 -1.37
CA ASN A 326 -6.06 9.99 -1.97
C ASN A 326 -5.96 11.30 -1.18
N HIS A 327 -5.90 11.21 0.15
CA HIS A 327 -5.84 12.37 1.04
C HIS A 327 -4.42 12.74 1.48
N CYS A 328 -3.39 12.00 1.03
CA CYS A 328 -2.03 12.25 1.46
C CYS A 328 -1.39 13.40 0.66
N PRO A 329 -0.94 14.49 1.31
CA PRO A 329 -0.32 15.62 0.62
C PRO A 329 1.04 15.29 0.01
N VAL A 330 1.69 14.20 0.44
CA VAL A 330 2.95 13.72 -0.14
C VAL A 330 2.65 12.90 -1.39
N TYR A 331 1.78 11.88 -1.27
CA TYR A 331 1.40 11.01 -2.39
C TYR A 331 0.83 11.81 -3.58
N THR A 332 -0.06 12.77 -3.33
CA THR A 332 -0.64 13.64 -4.37
C THR A 332 0.39 14.50 -5.13
N ARG A 333 1.64 14.56 -4.66
CA ARG A 333 2.74 15.30 -5.28
C ARG A 333 3.79 14.43 -5.94
N VAL A 334 4.11 13.28 -5.34
CA VAL A 334 5.21 12.41 -5.80
C VAL A 334 4.73 11.15 -6.54
N GLY A 335 3.45 10.80 -6.41
CA GLY A 335 2.89 9.57 -6.97
C GLY A 335 3.36 8.30 -6.27
N GLY A 336 2.77 7.15 -6.62
CA GLY A 336 3.13 5.88 -5.96
C GLY A 336 4.47 5.31 -6.40
N ALA A 337 4.87 5.54 -7.66
CA ALA A 337 6.14 5.05 -8.18
C ALA A 337 7.35 5.52 -7.34
N ALA A 338 7.28 6.72 -6.77
CA ALA A 338 8.37 7.26 -5.95
C ALA A 338 8.70 6.42 -4.72
N TYR A 339 7.70 5.73 -4.14
CA TYR A 339 7.84 4.91 -2.94
C TYR A 339 8.67 3.65 -3.16
N GLY A 340 8.77 3.16 -4.41
CA GLY A 340 9.55 1.96 -4.74
C GLY A 340 9.08 0.69 -4.04
N THR A 341 7.81 0.64 -3.63
CA THR A 341 7.17 -0.49 -2.92
C THR A 341 5.86 -0.86 -3.61
N THR A 342 5.44 -2.12 -3.45
CA THR A 342 4.14 -2.62 -3.94
C THR A 342 2.96 -1.85 -3.32
N TYR A 343 3.08 -1.47 -2.06
CA TYR A 343 2.08 -0.65 -1.36
C TYR A 343 2.62 0.77 -1.20
N PRO A 344 2.18 1.75 -2.01
CA PRO A 344 2.61 3.14 -1.86
C PRO A 344 1.73 3.96 -0.90
N GLY A 345 2.18 5.18 -0.58
CA GLY A 345 1.43 6.11 0.28
C GLY A 345 1.35 5.66 1.75
N PRO A 346 0.47 6.27 2.57
CA PRO A 346 0.53 6.09 4.03
C PRO A 346 0.35 4.66 4.52
N ILE A 347 -0.50 3.85 3.86
CA ILE A 347 -0.60 2.42 4.19
C ILE A 347 0.71 1.67 3.88
N GLY A 348 1.37 2.08 2.80
CA GLY A 348 2.66 1.60 2.37
C GLY A 348 3.78 1.82 3.37
N GLU A 349 3.87 3.04 3.90
CA GLU A 349 4.94 3.40 4.83
C GLU A 349 4.80 2.68 6.19
N ILE A 350 3.60 2.17 6.55
CA ILE A 350 3.41 1.32 7.75
C ILE A 350 3.52 -0.19 7.51
N ILE A 351 3.15 -0.70 6.33
CA ILE A 351 3.22 -2.15 6.06
C ILE A 351 4.59 -2.57 5.55
N SER A 352 5.23 -1.77 4.69
CA SER A 352 6.48 -2.13 4.03
C SER A 352 7.64 -2.40 4.99
N PRO A 353 7.77 -1.71 6.15
CA PRO A 353 8.78 -2.07 7.15
C PRO A 353 8.65 -3.50 7.68
N HIS A 354 7.43 -4.01 7.82
CA HIS A 354 7.21 -5.39 8.26
C HIS A 354 7.58 -6.40 7.17
N LEU A 355 7.24 -6.10 5.90
CA LEU A 355 7.53 -6.98 4.77
C LEU A 355 9.02 -6.98 4.37
N MET A 356 9.63 -5.79 4.31
CA MET A 356 10.94 -5.57 3.70
C MET A 356 12.06 -5.24 4.70
N GLY A 357 11.71 -4.89 5.94
CA GLY A 357 12.63 -4.38 6.95
C GLY A 357 12.83 -2.85 6.88
N LEU A 358 13.17 -2.26 8.03
CA LEU A 358 13.47 -0.84 8.16
C LEU A 358 14.79 -0.45 7.48
N GLU A 359 15.74 -1.36 7.25
CA GLU A 359 16.99 -1.04 6.55
C GLU A 359 16.73 -0.52 5.14
N LYS A 360 15.75 -1.15 4.47
CA LYS A 360 15.33 -0.77 3.12
C LYS A 360 14.34 0.39 3.13
N THR A 361 13.47 0.45 4.15
CA THR A 361 12.31 1.35 4.14
C THR A 361 12.41 2.56 5.06
N ARG A 362 13.52 2.77 5.79
CA ARG A 362 13.72 3.84 6.79
C ARG A 362 13.32 5.25 6.37
N ASP A 363 13.44 5.59 5.09
CA ASP A 363 13.07 6.92 4.59
C ASP A 363 11.54 7.08 4.44
N LEU A 364 10.80 6.00 4.22
CA LEU A 364 9.35 6.06 3.97
C LEU A 364 8.58 6.60 5.18
N PRO A 365 8.72 6.08 6.43
CA PRO A 365 8.02 6.66 7.57
C PRO A 365 8.36 8.14 7.79
N THR A 366 9.57 8.57 7.42
CA THR A 366 10.01 9.98 7.59
C THR A 366 9.42 10.94 6.57
N ALA A 367 8.87 10.44 5.46
CA ALA A 367 8.20 11.24 4.44
C ALA A 367 6.87 11.83 4.92
N CYS A 368 6.18 11.15 5.84
CA CYS A 368 4.90 11.59 6.38
C CYS A 368 4.98 12.97 7.06
N THR A 369 4.08 13.88 6.69
CA THR A 369 3.97 15.22 7.30
C THR A 369 3.25 15.23 8.66
N MET A 370 2.77 14.06 9.11
CA MET A 370 1.99 13.90 10.34
C MET A 370 0.70 14.73 10.37
N CYS A 371 0.10 15.01 9.20
CA CYS A 371 -1.08 15.87 9.11
C CYS A 371 -2.41 15.23 9.58
N GLY A 372 -2.46 13.91 9.81
CA GLY A 372 -3.66 13.22 10.30
C GLY A 372 -4.76 12.92 9.27
N ALA A 373 -4.72 13.51 8.08
CA ALA A 373 -5.79 13.34 7.06
C ALA A 373 -6.08 11.86 6.71
N CYS A 374 -5.07 11.01 6.68
CA CYS A 374 -5.24 9.58 6.42
C CYS A 374 -6.00 8.84 7.54
N VAL A 375 -5.88 9.29 8.80
CA VAL A 375 -6.60 8.76 9.96
C VAL A 375 -8.05 9.20 9.92
N GLU A 376 -8.30 10.47 9.60
CA GLU A 376 -9.64 11.06 9.50
C GLU A 376 -10.52 10.37 8.46
N VAL A 377 -9.95 9.80 7.40
CA VAL A 377 -10.71 9.17 6.30
C VAL A 377 -10.68 7.65 6.31
N CYS A 378 -9.91 7.03 7.21
CA CYS A 378 -9.77 5.57 7.21
C CYS A 378 -11.09 4.89 7.62
N PRO A 379 -11.67 4.02 6.76
CA PRO A 379 -12.95 3.36 7.06
C PRO A 379 -12.84 2.34 8.19
N VAL A 380 -11.63 1.88 8.49
CA VAL A 380 -11.32 0.90 9.55
C VAL A 380 -10.43 1.51 10.65
N LYS A 381 -10.38 2.84 10.75
CA LYS A 381 -9.76 3.63 11.84
C LYS A 381 -8.32 3.20 12.22
N ILE A 382 -7.48 2.93 11.22
CA ILE A 382 -6.04 2.68 11.47
C ILE A 382 -5.38 3.97 11.98
N PRO A 383 -4.68 3.95 13.12
CA PRO A 383 -3.96 5.11 13.65
C PRO A 383 -2.60 5.27 12.94
N ILE A 384 -2.65 5.52 11.62
CA ILE A 384 -1.47 5.53 10.73
C ILE A 384 -0.37 6.46 11.27
N THR A 385 -0.70 7.65 11.77
CA THR A 385 0.30 8.60 12.28
C THR A 385 1.03 8.09 13.53
N GLU A 386 0.34 7.41 14.45
CA GLU A 386 0.98 6.82 15.63
C GLU A 386 1.93 5.69 15.22
N GLN A 387 1.52 4.88 14.24
CA GLN A 387 2.36 3.82 13.69
C GLN A 387 3.59 4.39 12.98
N MET A 388 3.46 5.48 12.22
CA MET A 388 4.63 6.19 11.66
C MET A 388 5.59 6.64 12.73
N GLN A 389 5.07 7.24 13.81
CA GLN A 389 5.89 7.72 14.91
C GLN A 389 6.65 6.56 15.57
N ARG A 390 5.97 5.44 15.82
CA ARG A 390 6.59 4.22 16.34
C ARG A 390 7.67 3.69 15.41
N LEU A 391 7.41 3.58 14.11
CA LEU A 391 8.41 3.12 13.12
C LEU A 391 9.64 4.05 13.05
N ARG A 392 9.43 5.38 13.18
CA ARG A 392 10.54 6.35 13.30
C ARG A 392 11.36 6.13 14.57
N GLN A 393 10.70 5.82 15.69
CA GLN A 393 11.40 5.47 16.94
C GLN A 393 12.21 4.18 16.77
N GLU A 394 11.62 3.13 16.18
CA GLU A 394 12.33 1.87 15.96
C GLU A 394 13.52 2.02 15.01
N ALA A 395 13.40 2.85 13.97
CA ALA A 395 14.53 3.14 13.09
C ALA A 395 15.68 3.86 13.81
N GLN A 396 15.39 4.64 14.85
CA GLN A 396 16.36 5.41 15.63
C GLN A 396 16.79 4.73 16.94
N ARG A 397 16.23 3.55 17.25
CA ARG A 397 16.55 2.83 18.49
C ARG A 397 17.99 2.33 18.47
N SER A 398 18.61 2.21 19.64
CA SER A 398 19.96 1.66 19.71
C SER A 398 19.95 0.19 19.27
N PRO A 399 20.88 -0.25 18.39
CA PRO A 399 20.99 -1.66 18.01
C PRO A 399 21.30 -2.61 19.19
N ALA A 400 21.82 -2.08 20.30
CA ALA A 400 22.11 -2.85 21.52
C ALA A 400 20.90 -2.98 22.46
N GLU A 401 19.82 -2.23 22.20
CA GLU A 401 18.62 -2.23 23.04
C GLU A 401 17.74 -3.44 22.71
N GLN A 402 17.44 -4.24 23.72
CA GLN A 402 16.54 -5.38 23.61
C GLN A 402 15.10 -4.96 23.88
N VAL A 403 14.18 -5.36 23.01
CA VAL A 403 12.75 -5.03 23.09
C VAL A 403 11.93 -6.29 22.95
N ALA A 404 10.73 -6.30 23.55
CA ALA A 404 9.84 -7.47 23.50
C ALA A 404 9.37 -7.81 22.07
N TYR A 405 9.16 -6.79 21.23
CA TYR A 405 8.63 -6.93 19.87
C TYR A 405 9.53 -6.18 18.87
N PRO A 406 10.66 -6.77 18.47
CA PRO A 406 11.58 -6.12 17.54
C PRO A 406 11.00 -6.06 16.14
N ILE A 407 11.21 -4.93 15.46
CA ILE A 407 10.91 -4.79 14.03
C ILE A 407 12.15 -5.16 13.24
N LYS A 408 11.98 -5.90 12.14
CA LYS A 408 13.07 -6.21 11.19
C LYS A 408 13.78 -4.90 10.79
N GLY A 409 15.06 -4.80 11.09
CA GLY A 409 15.86 -3.59 10.83
C GLY A 409 15.76 -2.46 11.82
N GLN A 410 15.31 -2.73 13.05
CA GLN A 410 15.40 -1.80 14.15
C GLN A 410 16.82 -1.20 14.27
N GLY A 411 16.90 0.12 14.46
CA GLY A 411 18.16 0.87 14.49
C GLY A 411 18.76 1.18 13.12
N ALA A 412 18.05 0.93 12.00
CA ALA A 412 18.52 1.22 10.64
C ALA A 412 18.95 2.68 10.38
N SER A 413 18.50 3.62 11.20
CA SER A 413 18.83 5.04 11.15
C SER A 413 19.62 5.52 12.37
N TYR A 414 20.01 4.61 13.29
CA TYR A 414 20.72 4.97 14.50
C TYR A 414 22.06 5.63 14.21
N SER A 415 22.31 6.76 14.85
CA SER A 415 23.58 7.47 14.82
C SER A 415 23.97 7.91 16.21
N THR A 416 25.15 7.47 16.68
CA THR A 416 25.69 7.88 17.99
C THR A 416 25.88 9.40 18.06
N GLY A 417 26.29 10.02 16.96
CA GLY A 417 26.44 11.47 16.85
C GLY A 417 25.11 12.21 16.97
N GLU A 418 24.08 11.73 16.27
CA GLU A 418 22.73 12.32 16.36
C GLU A 418 22.12 12.11 17.75
N SER A 419 22.26 10.91 18.33
CA SER A 419 21.80 10.61 19.68
C SER A 419 22.48 11.52 20.72
N MET A 420 23.79 11.75 20.59
CA MET A 420 24.52 12.67 21.46
C MET A 420 24.05 14.12 21.26
N ALA A 421 23.83 14.57 20.02
CA ALA A 421 23.31 15.90 19.73
C ALA A 421 21.93 16.12 20.38
N TRP A 422 21.02 15.15 20.28
CA TRP A 422 19.71 15.23 20.94
C TRP A 422 19.79 15.21 22.47
N ARG A 423 20.72 14.44 23.05
CA ARG A 423 20.99 14.48 24.51
C ARG A 423 21.49 15.84 24.95
N VAL A 424 22.41 16.46 24.20
CA VAL A 424 22.90 17.82 24.46
C VAL A 424 21.77 18.84 24.33
N PHE A 425 20.95 18.74 23.28
CA PHE A 425 19.79 19.59 23.09
C PHE A 425 18.81 19.47 24.27
N SER A 426 18.35 18.26 24.59
CA SER A 426 17.43 18.00 25.70
C SER A 426 18.00 18.50 27.05
N GLY A 427 19.27 18.22 27.33
CA GLY A 427 19.94 18.69 28.55
C GLY A 427 20.05 20.22 28.63
N SER A 428 20.27 20.88 27.48
CA SER A 428 20.41 22.34 27.42
C SER A 428 19.08 23.07 27.57
N PHE A 429 17.99 22.55 26.99
CA PHE A 429 16.67 23.16 27.06
C PHE A 429 15.84 22.70 28.28
N GLY A 430 16.17 21.55 28.88
CA GLY A 430 15.46 21.03 30.06
C GLY A 430 15.88 21.65 31.40
N LYS A 431 17.02 22.35 31.47
CA LYS A 431 17.54 22.96 32.70
C LYS A 431 17.66 24.47 32.56
N ILE A 432 17.01 25.23 33.45
CA ILE A 432 16.94 26.70 33.36
C ILE A 432 18.31 27.38 33.31
N LYS A 433 19.30 26.88 34.08
CA LYS A 433 20.66 27.42 34.09
C LYS A 433 21.36 27.15 32.75
N ALA A 434 21.27 25.92 32.25
CA ALA A 434 21.87 25.54 30.96
C ALA A 434 21.25 26.34 29.81
N TYR A 435 19.92 26.50 29.79
CA TYR A 435 19.21 27.29 28.79
C TYR A 435 19.65 28.75 28.79
N ARG A 436 19.81 29.37 29.97
CA ARG A 436 20.28 30.77 30.09
C ARG A 436 21.73 30.92 29.63
N THR A 437 22.61 30.01 30.01
CA THR A 437 24.01 30.01 29.57
C THR A 437 24.13 29.81 28.06
N LEU A 438 23.38 28.86 27.50
CA LEU A 438 23.31 28.63 26.06
C LEU A 438 22.78 29.87 25.33
N GLY A 439 21.71 30.49 25.85
CA GLY A 439 21.15 31.71 25.29
C GLY A 439 22.15 32.86 25.29
N TRP A 440 22.86 33.09 26.40
CA TRP A 440 23.93 34.08 26.47
C TRP A 440 25.03 33.79 25.46
N ALA A 441 25.58 32.56 25.44
CA ALA A 441 26.64 32.18 24.53
C ALA A 441 26.22 32.32 23.06
N ALA A 442 25.02 31.86 22.70
CA ALA A 442 24.47 31.96 21.34
C ALA A 442 24.32 33.41 20.88
N THR A 443 23.87 34.32 21.76
CA THR A 443 23.73 35.74 21.43
C THR A 443 25.07 36.46 21.31
N THR A 444 26.02 36.18 22.21
CA THR A 444 27.35 36.81 22.27
C THR A 444 28.24 36.35 21.12
N PHE A 445 28.27 35.05 20.84
CA PHE A 445 29.12 34.44 19.81
C PHE A 445 28.39 34.23 18.47
N ARG A 446 27.28 34.93 18.24
CA ARG A 446 26.46 34.77 17.01
C ARG A 446 27.26 34.95 15.71
N ALA A 447 28.31 35.77 15.72
CA ALA A 447 29.18 36.00 14.55
C ALA A 447 29.97 34.74 14.14
N LEU A 448 30.20 33.82 15.07
CA LEU A 448 30.88 32.53 14.84
C LEU A 448 29.92 31.45 14.32
N THR A 449 28.64 31.77 14.09
CA THR A 449 27.68 30.79 13.59
C THR A 449 28.07 30.38 12.16
N PRO A 450 28.29 29.09 11.89
CA PRO A 450 28.75 28.66 10.58
C PRO A 450 27.72 28.99 9.50
N PRO A 451 28.16 29.48 8.32
CA PRO A 451 27.27 29.78 7.20
C PRO A 451 26.72 28.52 6.54
N TRP A 452 27.36 27.37 6.77
CA TRP A 452 26.90 26.05 6.32
C TRP A 452 26.41 25.25 7.52
N GLN A 453 25.16 24.79 7.47
CA GLN A 453 24.46 24.13 8.57
C GLN A 453 23.88 22.79 8.11
N LEU A 454 24.75 21.94 7.57
CA LEU A 454 24.40 20.61 7.07
C LEU A 454 23.26 20.68 6.03
N GLY A 455 22.25 19.83 6.19
CA GLY A 455 21.09 19.75 5.29
C GLY A 455 20.20 21.00 5.31
N TRP A 456 20.23 21.81 6.38
CA TRP A 456 19.39 23.01 6.48
C TRP A 456 19.67 24.00 5.36
N THR A 457 20.95 24.34 5.17
CA THR A 457 21.42 25.33 4.20
C THR A 457 21.30 24.89 2.75
N LYS A 458 20.87 23.65 2.48
CA LYS A 458 20.55 23.21 1.11
C LYS A 458 19.27 23.88 0.59
N ASN A 459 18.30 24.12 1.47
CA ASN A 459 16.97 24.63 1.10
C ASN A 459 16.51 25.85 1.91
N HIS A 460 17.28 26.27 2.91
CA HIS A 460 16.91 27.37 3.81
C HIS A 460 18.09 28.33 4.04
N ALA A 461 17.78 29.57 4.39
CA ALA A 461 18.80 30.53 4.80
C ALA A 461 19.46 30.07 6.11
N PRO A 462 20.79 30.26 6.27
CA PRO A 462 21.49 29.86 7.49
C PRO A 462 20.90 30.55 8.72
N MET A 463 20.60 29.78 9.77
CA MET A 463 20.10 30.32 11.02
C MET A 463 21.20 31.10 11.71
N ARG A 464 20.94 32.35 12.10
CA ARG A 464 21.84 33.13 12.95
C ARG A 464 21.09 33.49 14.23
N PRO A 465 21.64 33.18 15.42
CA PRO A 465 21.05 33.63 16.67
C PRO A 465 20.81 35.15 16.66
N ALA A 466 19.69 35.57 17.24
CA ALA A 466 19.37 36.98 17.42
C ALA A 466 20.40 37.65 18.33
N ALA A 467 20.52 38.98 18.27
CA ALA A 467 21.43 39.73 19.15
C ALA A 467 21.01 39.70 20.63
N LYS A 468 19.73 39.41 20.91
CA LYS A 468 19.15 39.31 22.25
C LYS A 468 18.24 38.10 22.32
N THR A 469 18.18 37.49 23.50
CA THR A 469 17.20 36.44 23.80
C THR A 469 15.80 37.04 23.92
N LEU A 470 14.77 36.21 23.70
CA LEU A 470 13.38 36.63 23.89
C LEU A 470 13.13 37.17 25.32
N HIS A 471 13.76 36.57 26.33
CA HIS A 471 13.67 37.04 27.73
C HIS A 471 14.25 38.44 27.93
N GLN A 472 15.40 38.75 27.31
CA GLN A 472 15.99 40.09 27.35
C GLN A 472 15.10 41.10 26.62
N MET A 473 14.59 40.74 25.44
CA MET A 473 13.67 41.58 24.66
C MET A 473 12.39 41.89 25.45
N MET A 474 11.81 40.89 26.12
CA MET A 474 10.62 41.08 26.96
C MET A 474 10.91 41.91 28.21
N LYS A 475 12.06 41.72 28.86
CA LYS A 475 12.47 42.55 30.02
C LYS A 475 12.66 44.01 29.63
N GLU A 476 13.24 44.30 28.46
CA GLU A 476 13.36 45.66 27.95
C GLU A 476 12.00 46.26 27.60
N LYS A 477 11.12 45.49 26.95
CA LYS A 477 9.75 45.93 26.64
C LYS A 477 8.95 46.27 27.91
N ASN A 478 9.05 45.46 28.94
CA ASN A 478 8.36 45.68 30.22
C ASN A 478 8.95 46.81 31.06
N LYS A 479 10.18 47.26 30.78
CA LYS A 479 10.77 48.47 31.39
C LYS A 479 10.41 49.75 30.64
N ARG A 480 9.88 49.64 29.42
CA ARG A 480 9.45 50.76 28.57
C ARG A 480 7.95 51.05 28.69
N LYS A 481 7.18 50.12 29.24
CA LYS A 481 5.85 50.36 29.81
C LYS A 481 6.04 50.80 31.24
#